data_AF-A0A261FSR0-F1
#
_entry.id   AF-A0A261FSR0-F1
#
_cell.length_a   1.000
_cell.length_b   1.000
_cell.length_c   1.000
_cell.angle_alpha   90.00
_cell.angle_beta   90.00
_cell.angle_gamma   90.00
#
_symmetry.space_group_name_H-M   'P 1'
#
loop_
_entity.id
_entity.type
_entity.pdbx_description
1 polymer ?
#
loop_
_entity_poly.entity_id
_entity_poly.type
_entity_poly.pdbx_seq_one_letter_code
_entity_poly.pdbx_strand_id
1 'polypeptide(L)' 'MSLKETHRYDDIIDLPHHVSPRRPRMPRQNRAAQFMPFAALAGYEDVIAEAGRRNAEAVAQADAPADLIDGA' A
#
# COMPACT_ATOMS: atom_id res chain seq x y z
N MET A 1 9.50 20.62 8.02
CA MET A 1 8.19 21.29 7.92
C MET A 1 7.24 20.61 8.88
N SER A 2 6.51 21.35 9.70
CA SER A 2 5.46 20.80 10.56
C SER A 2 4.17 20.68 9.75
N LEU A 3 3.65 19.46 9.61
CA LEU A 3 2.31 19.21 9.05
C LEU A 3 1.31 19.57 10.15
N LYS A 4 0.42 20.54 9.89
CA LYS A 4 -0.70 20.85 10.78
C LYS A 4 -1.85 19.91 10.47
N GLU A 5 -2.41 19.28 11.49
CA GLU A 5 -3.66 18.54 11.35
C GLU A 5 -4.80 19.51 11.00
N THR A 6 -5.52 19.18 9.93
CA THR A 6 -6.71 19.91 9.51
C THR A 6 -7.86 18.93 9.36
N HIS A 7 -8.84 19.01 10.26
CA HIS A 7 -10.10 18.24 10.26
C HIS A 7 -11.06 18.61 9.11
N ARG A 8 -10.52 19.08 7.98
CA ARG A 8 -11.28 19.71 6.89
C ARG A 8 -12.08 18.70 6.07
N TYR A 9 -11.76 17.42 6.17
CA TYR A 9 -12.30 16.35 5.34
C TYR A 9 -12.78 15.15 6.18
N ASP A 10 -12.98 15.33 7.48
CA ASP A 10 -13.42 14.28 8.39
C ASP A 10 -14.84 13.80 8.05
N ASP A 11 -15.63 14.65 7.39
CA ASP A 11 -16.98 14.34 6.91
C ASP A 11 -17.01 13.41 5.69
N ILE A 12 -15.87 13.20 5.01
CA ILE A 12 -15.80 12.37 3.80
C ILE A 12 -14.96 11.10 3.96
N ILE A 13 -14.29 10.89 5.10
CA ILE A 13 -13.36 9.77 5.29
C ILE A 13 -14.06 8.40 5.31
N ASP A 14 -15.28 8.35 5.84
CA ASP A 14 -16.10 7.12 5.96
C ASP A 14 -17.15 6.98 4.85
N LEU A 15 -17.17 7.88 3.86
CA LEU A 15 -18.14 7.81 2.78
C LEU A 15 -17.88 6.61 1.86
N PRO A 16 -18.94 5.96 1.34
CA PRO A 16 -18.79 4.88 0.38
C PRO A 16 -17.95 5.30 -0.82
N HIS A 17 -16.87 4.55 -1.07
CA HIS A 17 -16.03 4.81 -2.22
C HIS A 17 -16.74 4.41 -3.51
N HIS A 18 -16.81 5.31 -4.49
CA HIS A 18 -17.44 5.03 -5.77
C HIS A 18 -16.75 3.87 -6.51
N VAL A 19 -17.55 2.89 -6.93
CA VAL A 19 -17.14 1.82 -7.85
C VAL A 19 -18.06 1.87 -9.06
N SER A 20 -17.47 1.98 -10.25
CA SER A 20 -18.28 2.01 -11.48
C SER A 20 -18.98 0.66 -11.68
N PRO A 21 -20.31 0.65 -11.89
CA PRO A 21 -21.03 -0.59 -12.18
C PRO A 21 -20.80 -1.08 -13.61
N ARG A 22 -20.33 -0.20 -14.51
CA ARG A 22 -20.14 -0.50 -15.96
C ARG A 22 -18.69 -0.69 -16.35
N ARG A 23 -17.76 -0.04 -15.63
CA ARG A 23 -16.32 -0.09 -15.90
C ARG A 23 -15.64 -0.88 -14.78
N PRO A 24 -15.52 -2.21 -14.93
CA PRO A 24 -14.84 -3.01 -13.92
C PRO A 24 -13.40 -2.51 -13.74
N ARG A 25 -12.92 -2.56 -12.50
CA ARG A 25 -11.54 -2.17 -12.19
C ARG A 25 -10.60 -3.16 -12.87
N MET A 26 -9.46 -2.64 -13.35
CA MET A 26 -8.39 -3.49 -13.88
C MET A 26 -7.89 -4.44 -12.77
N PRO A 27 -7.80 -5.77 -13.04
CA PRO A 27 -7.21 -6.72 -12.09
C PRO A 27 -5.80 -6.32 -11.67
N ARG A 28 -5.38 -6.70 -10.46
CA ARG A 28 -4.04 -6.36 -9.93
C ARG A 28 -2.91 -6.85 -10.83
N GLN A 29 -3.05 -8.05 -11.38
CA GLN A 29 -2.09 -8.67 -12.29
C GLN A 29 -1.93 -7.85 -13.57
N ASN A 30 -3.05 -7.41 -14.17
CA ASN A 30 -3.03 -6.56 -15.36
C ASN A 30 -2.43 -5.17 -15.08
N ARG A 31 -2.64 -4.62 -13.87
CA ARG A 31 -1.94 -3.39 -13.45
C ARG A 31 -0.43 -3.62 -13.33
N ALA A 32 0.01 -4.75 -12.77
CA ALA A 32 1.43 -5.08 -12.65
C ALA A 32 2.10 -5.24 -14.03
N ALA A 33 1.37 -5.74 -15.03
CA ALA A 33 1.88 -5.88 -16.39
C ALA A 33 2.33 -4.55 -17.03
N GLN A 34 1.85 -3.39 -16.54
CA GLN A 34 2.32 -2.07 -16.98
C GLN A 34 3.82 -1.87 -16.73
N PHE A 35 4.39 -2.61 -15.78
CA PHE A 35 5.82 -2.56 -15.44
C PHE A 35 6.66 -3.62 -16.16
N MET A 36 6.06 -4.46 -17.01
CA MET A 36 6.80 -5.47 -17.80
C MET A 36 7.93 -4.90 -18.67
N PRO A 37 7.85 -3.70 -19.26
CA PRO A 37 8.96 -3.16 -20.06
C PRO A 37 10.29 -3.07 -19.30
N PHE A 38 10.26 -2.99 -17.96
CA PHE A 38 11.46 -2.93 -17.13
C PHE A 38 12.11 -4.29 -16.89
N ALA A 39 11.43 -5.40 -17.21
CA ALA A 39 12.00 -6.75 -17.06
C ALA A 39 13.23 -6.99 -17.94
N ALA A 40 13.42 -6.19 -18.99
CA ALA A 40 14.61 -6.24 -19.83
C ALA A 40 15.86 -5.62 -19.16
N LEU A 41 15.69 -4.87 -18.07
CA LEU A 41 16.80 -4.25 -17.35
C LEU A 41 17.49 -5.26 -16.43
N ALA A 42 18.83 -5.24 -16.46
CA ALA A 42 19.61 -5.98 -15.47
C ALA A 42 19.28 -5.48 -14.05
N GLY A 43 19.09 -6.41 -13.12
CA GLY A 43 18.74 -6.11 -11.72
C GLY A 43 17.24 -5.88 -11.45
N TYR A 44 16.36 -6.02 -12.45
CA TYR A 44 14.91 -5.93 -12.24
C TYR A 44 14.42 -6.94 -11.19
N GLU A 45 14.81 -8.21 -11.32
CA GLU A 45 14.44 -9.28 -10.39
C GLU A 45 14.95 -9.02 -8.97
N ASP A 46 16.16 -8.48 -8.84
CA ASP A 46 16.75 -8.15 -7.53
C ASP A 46 15.93 -7.07 -6.80
N VAL A 47 15.48 -6.05 -7.53
CA VAL A 47 14.62 -4.98 -6.99
C VAL A 47 13.26 -5.54 -6.56
N ILE A 48 12.67 -6.45 -7.34
CA ILE A 48 11.41 -7.11 -6.99
C ILE A 48 11.57 -7.97 -5.72
N ALA A 49 12.66 -8.75 -5.63
CA ALA A 49 12.95 -9.58 -4.48
C ALA A 49 13.13 -8.74 -3.20
N GLU A 50 13.91 -7.66 -3.28
CA GLU A 50 14.16 -6.75 -2.16
C GLU A 50 12.87 -6.04 -1.71
N ALA A 51 12.04 -5.59 -2.65
CA ALA A 51 10.72 -5.03 -2.33
C ALA A 51 9.82 -6.05 -1.64
N GLY A 52 9.86 -7.31 -2.09
CA GLY A 52 9.15 -8.43 -1.46
C GLY A 52 9.57 -8.66 -0.01
N ARG A 53 10.88 -8.66 0.26
CA ARG A 53 11.44 -8.80 1.61
C ARG A 53 10.98 -7.68 2.53
N ARG A 54 11.14 -6.41 2.11
CA ARG A 54 10.69 -5.24 2.90
C ARG A 54 9.20 -5.27 3.19
N ASN A 55 8.38 -5.70 2.22
CA ASN A 55 6.94 -5.81 2.42
C ASN A 55 6.60 -6.90 3.45
N ALA A 56 7.26 -8.06 3.39
CA ALA A 56 7.06 -9.13 4.37
C ALA A 56 7.46 -8.67 5.78
N GLU A 57 8.58 -7.97 5.92
CA GLU A 57 9.03 -7.37 7.18
C GLU A 57 8.03 -6.35 7.72
N ALA A 58 7.52 -5.45 6.86
CA ALA A 58 6.54 -4.43 7.25
C ALA A 58 5.21 -5.06 7.71
N VAL A 59 4.72 -6.09 7.01
CA VAL A 59 3.52 -6.83 7.41
C VAL A 59 3.74 -7.52 8.75
N ALA A 60 4.86 -8.21 8.94
CA ALA A 60 5.18 -8.86 10.21
C ALA A 60 5.25 -7.86 11.38
N GLN A 61 5.79 -6.66 11.14
CA GLN A 61 5.84 -5.60 12.15
C GLN A 61 4.46 -5.00 12.46
N ALA A 62 3.57 -4.89 11.46
CA ALA A 62 2.21 -4.40 11.65
C ALA A 62 1.33 -5.43 12.39
N ASP A 63 1.57 -6.71 12.16
CA ASP A 63 0.88 -7.82 12.83
C ASP A 63 1.48 -8.14 14.22
N ALA A 64 2.65 -7.58 14.55
CA ALA A 64 3.22 -7.71 15.87
C ALA A 64 2.25 -7.07 16.89
N PRO A 65 1.95 -7.76 18.02
CA PRO A 65 1.10 -7.17 19.04
C PRO A 65 1.75 -5.87 19.51
N ALA A 66 0.98 -4.78 19.52
CA ALA A 66 1.40 -3.59 20.23
C ALA A 66 1.70 -4.03 21.66
N ASP A 67 2.93 -3.76 22.14
CA ASP A 67 3.23 -3.94 23.55
C ASP A 67 2.12 -3.20 24.30
N LEU A 68 1.30 -3.95 25.04
CA LEU A 68 0.36 -3.40 26.00
C LEU A 68 1.22 -2.63 26.99
N ILE A 69 1.37 -1.33 26.77
CA ILE A 69 1.87 -0.41 27.79
C ILE A 69 0.75 -0.33 28.81
N ASP A 70 0.71 -1.34 29.69
CA ASP A 70 -0.13 -1.32 30.88
C ASP A 70 0.57 -0.44 31.93
N GLY A 71 -0.13 0.62 32.35
CA GLY A 71 0.10 1.31 33.61
C GLY A 71 1.13 2.45 33.65
N ALA A 72 0.61 3.69 33.67
CA ALA A 72 0.82 4.64 34.77
C ALA A 72 -0.23 5.77 34.70
#